data_AF-M1ARA8-F1
#
_entry.id   AF-M1ARA8-F1
#
_cell.length_a   1.000
_cell.length_b   1.000
_cell.length_c   1.000
_cell.angle_alpha   90.00
_cell.angle_beta   90.00
_cell.angle_gamma   90.00
#
_symmetry.space_group_name_H-M   'P 1'
#
loop_
_entity.id
_entity.type
_entity.pdbx_description
1 polymer ?
#
loop_
_entity_poly.entity_id
_entity_poly.type
_entity_poly.pdbx_seq_one_letter_code
_entity_poly.pdbx_strand_id
1 'polypeptide(L)'
;MAREVLKTHDLAFASRPKLVSIDIIFYKSTDIAFSPYGDYWRQIRKICVLELFTAKNVRSFSSIRRDEASSLMQFIRSSTRGVPINITEHISWYQSSITCKAAFGELLKDQEKFIGLVKELVKLAGGFSMADIFPSIKIIHVLSGLKSRILKVHKNVDVIVEDVINEHKMNIASGKKGNGAFGGED
;
A
#
# COMPACT_ATOMS: atom_id res chain seq x y z
N MET A 1 22.49 -17.20 -9.73
CA MET A 1 21.76 -17.45 -8.46
C MET A 1 20.31 -16.97 -8.51
N ALA A 2 20.01 -15.69 -8.81
CA ALA A 2 18.63 -15.18 -8.77
C ALA A 2 17.63 -15.95 -9.67
N ARG A 3 18.04 -16.35 -10.89
CA ARG A 3 17.20 -17.16 -11.78
C ARG A 3 16.84 -18.52 -11.19
N GLU A 4 17.78 -19.17 -10.51
CA GLU A 4 17.53 -20.46 -9.88
C GLU A 4 16.50 -20.35 -8.76
N VAL A 5 16.60 -19.30 -7.93
CA VAL A 5 15.69 -19.09 -6.81
C VAL A 5 14.29 -18.63 -7.26
N LEU A 6 14.20 -17.73 -8.23
CA LEU A 6 12.94 -17.07 -8.61
C LEU A 6 12.24 -17.68 -9.82
N LYS A 7 12.84 -18.66 -10.50
CA LYS A 7 12.24 -19.37 -11.64
C LYS A 7 12.36 -20.90 -11.54
N THR A 8 13.58 -21.42 -11.38
CA THR A 8 13.79 -22.88 -11.41
C THR A 8 13.21 -23.56 -10.16
N HIS A 9 13.39 -22.95 -8.99
CA HIS A 9 12.93 -23.45 -7.69
C HIS A 9 11.97 -22.46 -7.01
N ASP A 10 11.24 -21.67 -7.79
CA ASP A 10 10.40 -20.57 -7.33
C ASP A 10 9.42 -20.98 -6.23
N LEU A 11 8.78 -22.15 -6.37
CA LEU A 11 7.82 -22.68 -5.41
C LEU A 11 8.47 -22.96 -4.04
N ALA A 12 9.70 -23.48 -4.02
CA ALA A 12 10.43 -23.77 -2.79
C ALA A 12 10.80 -22.49 -2.01
N PHE A 13 10.99 -21.37 -2.72
CA PHE A 13 11.33 -20.07 -2.16
C PHE A 13 10.17 -19.06 -2.19
N ALA A 14 8.95 -19.51 -2.50
CA ALA A 14 7.80 -18.63 -2.66
C ALA A 14 7.31 -18.08 -1.31
N SER A 15 7.49 -18.84 -0.24
CA SER A 15 7.02 -18.46 1.10
C SER A 15 7.82 -17.28 1.68
N ARG A 16 7.14 -16.44 2.46
CA ARG A 16 7.71 -15.24 3.08
C ARG A 16 8.14 -15.54 4.53
N PRO A 17 9.24 -14.93 5.01
CA PRO A 17 9.62 -15.06 6.41
C PRO A 17 8.55 -14.40 7.29
N LYS A 18 8.26 -15.02 8.44
CA LYS A 18 7.37 -14.42 9.45
C LYS A 18 8.16 -13.38 10.24
N LEU A 19 7.71 -12.14 10.18
CA LEU A 19 8.29 -11.01 10.91
C LEU A 19 7.24 -10.43 11.84
N VAL A 20 7.62 -10.11 13.07
CA VAL A 20 6.66 -9.60 14.08
C VAL A 20 6.01 -8.28 13.64
N SER A 21 6.78 -7.41 12.97
CA SER A 21 6.27 -6.13 12.46
C SER A 21 5.20 -6.34 11.39
N ILE A 22 5.48 -7.20 10.42
CA ILE A 22 4.57 -7.55 9.32
C ILE A 22 3.30 -8.22 9.85
N ASP A 23 3.43 -9.15 10.80
CA ASP A 23 2.27 -9.82 11.41
C ASP A 23 1.33 -8.82 12.09
N ILE A 24 1.85 -7.75 12.71
CA ILE A 24 0.99 -6.72 13.32
C ILE A 24 0.43 -5.79 12.24
N ILE A 25 1.25 -5.34 11.31
CA ILE A 25 0.87 -4.36 10.28
C ILE A 25 -0.20 -4.92 9.34
N PHE A 26 -0.05 -6.17 8.91
CA PHE A 26 -0.83 -6.81 7.86
C PHE A 26 -1.73 -7.94 8.39
N TYR A 27 -2.34 -7.74 9.56
CA TYR A 27 -3.37 -8.63 10.12
C TYR A 27 -2.94 -10.11 10.12
N LYS A 28 -1.83 -10.42 10.80
CA LYS A 28 -1.19 -11.75 10.85
C LYS A 28 -0.67 -12.22 9.49
N SER A 29 -0.08 -11.31 8.72
CA SER A 29 0.45 -11.59 7.37
C SER A 29 -0.62 -12.21 6.45
N THR A 30 -1.80 -11.61 6.40
CA THR A 30 -2.89 -12.00 5.48
C THR A 30 -2.97 -11.10 4.26
N ASP A 31 -1.95 -10.29 3.98
CA ASP A 31 -1.85 -9.46 2.80
C ASP A 31 -1.23 -10.19 1.59
N ILE A 32 -1.29 -9.59 0.41
CA ILE A 32 -0.76 -10.18 -0.83
C ILE A 32 0.78 -10.21 -0.90
N ALA A 33 1.49 -9.36 -0.15
CA ALA A 33 2.94 -9.21 -0.23
C ALA A 33 3.69 -10.14 0.74
N PHE A 34 3.18 -10.32 1.96
CA PHE A 34 3.84 -11.08 3.02
C PHE A 34 3.13 -12.36 3.46
N SER A 35 1.93 -12.66 2.95
CA SER A 35 1.28 -13.92 3.29
C SER A 35 2.11 -15.13 2.84
N PRO A 36 2.22 -16.19 3.68
CA PRO A 36 2.86 -17.44 3.29
C PRO A 36 2.22 -18.01 2.02
N TYR A 37 3.04 -18.61 1.17
CA TYR A 37 2.54 -19.22 -0.05
C TYR A 37 1.59 -20.39 0.29
N GLY A 38 0.39 -20.37 -0.28
CA GLY A 38 -0.67 -21.35 -0.04
C GLY A 38 -1.93 -21.03 -0.82
N ASP A 39 -3.02 -21.76 -0.57
CA ASP A 39 -4.31 -21.57 -1.27
C ASP A 39 -4.85 -20.16 -1.11
N TYR A 40 -4.82 -19.62 0.10
CA TYR A 40 -5.26 -18.25 0.40
C TYR A 40 -4.52 -17.22 -0.47
N TRP A 41 -3.19 -17.23 -0.44
CA TRP A 41 -2.38 -16.29 -1.20
C TRP A 41 -2.62 -16.44 -2.72
N ARG A 42 -2.72 -17.67 -3.22
CA ARG A 42 -3.04 -17.93 -4.64
C ARG A 42 -4.39 -17.33 -5.02
N GLN A 43 -5.40 -17.48 -4.17
CA GLN A 43 -6.75 -16.95 -4.41
C GLN A 43 -6.75 -15.42 -4.43
N ILE A 44 -6.16 -14.76 -3.42
CA ILE A 44 -6.06 -13.30 -3.37
C ILE A 44 -5.28 -12.76 -4.58
N ARG A 45 -4.14 -13.37 -4.91
CA ARG A 45 -3.36 -13.00 -6.10
C ARG A 45 -4.17 -13.13 -7.38
N LYS A 46 -4.94 -14.21 -7.53
CA LYS A 46 -5.81 -14.43 -8.69
C LYS A 46 -6.87 -13.33 -8.80
N ILE A 47 -7.54 -12.98 -7.70
CA ILE A 47 -8.52 -11.88 -7.67
C ILE A 47 -7.87 -10.57 -8.08
N CYS A 48 -6.73 -10.20 -7.50
CA CYS A 48 -6.05 -8.95 -7.85
C CYS A 48 -5.67 -8.88 -9.33
N VAL A 49 -5.16 -9.97 -9.91
CA VAL A 49 -4.75 -9.99 -11.32
C VAL A 49 -5.95 -9.94 -12.27
N LEU A 50 -7.02 -10.68 -11.97
CA LEU A 50 -8.20 -10.79 -12.84
C LEU A 50 -9.15 -9.60 -12.73
N GLU A 51 -9.23 -8.97 -11.56
CA GLU A 51 -10.22 -7.91 -11.31
C GLU A 51 -9.58 -6.52 -11.23
N LEU A 52 -8.41 -6.38 -10.60
CA LEU A 52 -7.84 -5.05 -10.33
C LEU A 52 -6.78 -4.65 -11.37
N PHE A 53 -5.88 -5.58 -11.70
CA PHE A 53 -4.68 -5.31 -12.52
C PHE A 53 -4.83 -5.77 -13.97
N THR A 54 -6.05 -5.84 -14.50
CA THR A 54 -6.25 -6.11 -15.93
C THR A 54 -5.73 -4.95 -16.78
N ALA A 55 -5.36 -5.25 -18.03
CA ALA A 55 -4.94 -4.22 -18.96
C ALA A 55 -6.06 -3.18 -19.24
N LYS A 56 -7.34 -3.58 -19.17
CA LYS A 56 -8.50 -2.67 -19.28
C LYS A 56 -8.49 -1.67 -18.13
N ASN A 57 -8.38 -2.14 -16.89
CA ASN A 57 -8.44 -1.31 -15.69
C ASN A 57 -7.20 -0.42 -15.56
N VAL A 58 -6.00 -0.95 -15.83
CA VAL A 58 -4.78 -0.13 -15.83
C VAL A 58 -4.85 1.02 -16.85
N ARG A 59 -5.48 0.79 -18.02
CA ARG A 59 -5.69 1.83 -19.02
C ARG A 59 -6.78 2.84 -18.65
N SER A 60 -7.84 2.42 -17.96
CA SER A 60 -8.91 3.34 -17.54
C SER A 60 -8.38 4.42 -16.59
N PHE A 61 -7.37 4.11 -15.76
CA PHE A 61 -6.68 5.08 -14.89
C PHE A 61 -5.66 5.99 -15.60
N SER A 62 -5.62 6.00 -16.94
CA SER A 62 -4.63 6.81 -17.68
C SER A 62 -4.83 8.32 -17.54
N SER A 63 -6.07 8.78 -17.44
CA SER A 63 -6.39 10.19 -17.16
C SER A 63 -5.83 10.63 -15.82
N ILE A 64 -6.11 9.86 -14.75
CA ILE A 64 -5.59 10.10 -13.40
C ILE A 64 -4.06 10.27 -13.43
N ARG A 65 -3.33 9.35 -14.07
CA ARG A 65 -1.87 9.45 -14.17
C ARG A 65 -1.41 10.68 -14.94
N ARG A 66 -2.11 11.07 -16.01
CA ARG A 66 -1.78 12.25 -16.82
C ARG A 66 -2.00 13.54 -16.03
N ASP A 67 -3.12 13.63 -15.32
CA ASP A 67 -3.49 14.83 -14.57
C ASP A 67 -2.51 15.06 -13.40
N GLU A 68 -2.21 14.00 -12.64
CA GLU A 68 -1.23 14.07 -11.56
C GLU A 68 0.19 14.37 -12.08
N ALA A 69 0.56 13.83 -13.24
CA ALA A 69 1.87 14.10 -13.84
C ALA A 69 1.97 15.54 -14.34
N SER A 70 0.89 16.08 -14.91
CA SER A 70 0.81 17.48 -15.32
C SER A 70 1.01 18.42 -14.14
N SER A 71 0.37 18.14 -13.01
CA SER A 71 0.53 18.91 -11.76
C SER A 71 1.98 18.90 -11.26
N LEU A 72 2.62 17.72 -11.21
CA LEU A 72 4.03 17.61 -10.83
C LEU A 72 4.95 18.39 -11.79
N MET A 73 4.70 18.30 -13.10
CA MET A 73 5.46 19.03 -14.12
C MET A 73 5.26 20.54 -14.02
N GLN A 74 4.07 21.00 -13.67
CA GLN A 74 3.79 22.42 -13.45
C GLN A 74 4.60 22.95 -12.27
N PHE A 75 4.65 22.22 -11.16
CA PHE A 75 5.49 22.56 -9.99
C PHE A 75 6.98 22.66 -10.36
N ILE A 76 7.50 21.70 -11.13
CA ILE A 76 8.89 21.71 -11.59
C ILE A 76 9.13 22.93 -12.50
N ARG A 77 8.21 23.25 -13.41
CA ARG A 77 8.32 24.39 -14.33
C ARG A 77 8.24 25.75 -13.62
N SER A 78 7.49 25.86 -12.53
CA SER A 78 7.41 27.08 -11.72
C SER A 78 8.63 27.30 -10.82
N SER A 79 9.50 26.30 -10.70
CA SER A 79 10.71 26.40 -9.88
C SER A 79 11.78 27.28 -10.52
N THR A 80 12.60 27.92 -9.70
CA THR A 80 13.67 28.82 -10.16
C THR A 80 14.71 28.06 -10.97
N ARG A 81 14.99 28.56 -12.19
CA ARG A 81 15.98 27.94 -13.09
C ARG A 81 17.38 27.99 -12.46
N GLY A 82 18.12 26.89 -12.55
CA GLY A 82 19.49 26.78 -12.03
C GLY A 82 19.59 26.53 -10.52
N VAL A 83 18.46 26.47 -9.80
CA VAL A 83 18.44 26.17 -8.36
C VAL A 83 18.02 24.71 -8.15
N PRO A 84 18.75 23.91 -7.37
CA PRO A 84 18.32 22.57 -6.98
C PRO A 84 16.98 22.62 -6.24
N ILE A 85 16.05 21.74 -6.61
CA ILE A 85 14.75 21.60 -5.95
C ILE A 85 14.61 20.22 -5.33
N ASN A 86 14.00 20.17 -4.13
CA ASN A 86 13.64 18.90 -3.50
C ASN A 86 12.22 18.53 -3.92
N ILE A 87 12.09 17.42 -4.67
CA ILE A 87 10.80 16.93 -5.19
C ILE A 87 10.27 15.72 -4.41
N THR A 88 10.92 15.32 -3.32
CA THR A 88 10.60 14.07 -2.58
C THR A 88 9.14 14.04 -2.11
N GLU A 89 8.66 15.15 -1.55
CA GLU A 89 7.28 15.26 -1.07
C GLU A 89 6.28 15.29 -2.23
N HIS A 90 6.60 16.01 -3.31
CA HIS A 90 5.76 16.05 -4.51
C HIS A 90 5.66 14.69 -5.21
N ILE A 91 6.73 13.89 -5.23
CA ILE A 91 6.69 12.50 -5.72
C ILE A 91 5.81 11.64 -4.80
N SER A 92 5.95 11.80 -3.48
CA SER A 92 5.14 11.05 -2.51
C SER A 92 3.65 11.36 -2.68
N TRP A 93 3.32 12.65 -2.87
CA TRP A 93 1.97 13.10 -3.18
C TRP A 93 1.48 12.52 -4.49
N TYR A 94 2.25 12.66 -5.58
CA TYR A 94 1.93 12.14 -6.91
C TYR A 94 1.57 10.64 -6.87
N GLN A 95 2.41 9.83 -6.22
CA GLN A 95 2.19 8.38 -6.09
C GLN A 95 0.93 8.07 -5.27
N SER A 96 0.75 8.78 -4.14
CA SER A 96 -0.41 8.58 -3.27
C SER A 96 -1.70 9.01 -3.95
N SER A 97 -1.71 10.15 -4.65
CA SER A 97 -2.88 10.68 -5.36
C SER A 97 -3.33 9.75 -6.48
N ILE A 98 -2.40 9.21 -7.28
CA ILE A 98 -2.74 8.19 -8.29
C ILE A 98 -3.34 6.96 -7.62
N THR A 99 -2.72 6.48 -6.53
CA THR A 99 -3.15 5.25 -5.86
C THR A 99 -4.52 5.42 -5.22
N CYS A 100 -4.75 6.50 -4.47
CA CYS A 100 -6.02 6.80 -3.83
C CYS A 100 -7.14 7.01 -4.85
N LYS A 101 -6.91 7.79 -5.92
CA LYS A 101 -7.93 7.97 -6.96
C LYS A 101 -8.24 6.68 -7.72
N ALA A 102 -7.25 5.81 -7.92
CA ALA A 102 -7.48 4.53 -8.57
C ALA A 102 -8.18 3.50 -7.66
N ALA A 103 -7.82 3.46 -6.37
CA ALA A 103 -8.34 2.47 -5.42
C ALA A 103 -9.65 2.90 -4.74
N PHE A 104 -9.78 4.18 -4.41
CA PHE A 104 -10.88 4.75 -3.64
C PHE A 104 -11.79 5.66 -4.49
N GLY A 105 -11.37 6.00 -5.71
CA GLY A 105 -12.11 6.90 -6.61
C GLY A 105 -11.83 8.40 -6.38
N GLU A 106 -11.26 8.75 -5.22
CA GLU A 106 -10.98 10.13 -4.84
C GLU A 106 -9.75 10.24 -3.92
N LEU A 107 -9.41 11.48 -3.54
CA LEU A 107 -8.38 11.73 -2.53
C LEU A 107 -8.97 11.55 -1.13
N LEU A 108 -8.14 11.09 -0.19
CA LEU A 108 -8.54 11.00 1.20
C LEU A 108 -8.64 12.39 1.82
N LYS A 109 -9.57 12.57 2.78
CA LYS A 109 -9.76 13.83 3.52
C LYS A 109 -8.45 14.32 4.16
N ASP A 110 -7.68 13.40 4.75
CA ASP A 110 -6.37 13.66 5.36
C ASP A 110 -5.23 13.02 4.56
N GLN A 111 -5.13 13.30 3.25
CA GLN A 111 -4.14 12.68 2.34
C GLN A 111 -2.68 12.82 2.83
N GLU A 112 -2.28 13.99 3.35
CA GLU A 112 -0.91 14.19 3.85
C GLU A 112 -0.59 13.32 5.06
N LYS A 113 -1.54 13.22 6.00
CA LYS A 113 -1.43 12.34 7.17
C LYS A 113 -1.34 10.88 6.73
N PHE A 114 -2.16 10.48 5.75
CA PHE A 114 -2.10 9.14 5.19
C PHE A 114 -0.72 8.84 4.56
N ILE A 115 -0.17 9.75 3.75
CA ILE A 115 1.19 9.63 3.20
C ILE A 115 2.23 9.47 4.31
N GLY A 116 2.14 10.28 5.36
CA GLY A 116 3.03 10.18 6.53
C GLY A 116 2.96 8.81 7.21
N LEU A 117 1.75 8.31 7.45
CA LEU A 117 1.51 7.00 8.04
C LEU A 117 2.03 5.86 7.16
N VAL A 118 1.80 5.91 5.84
CA VAL A 118 2.31 4.90 4.90
C VAL A 118 3.84 4.91 4.87
N LYS A 119 4.49 6.08 4.85
CA LYS A 119 5.96 6.18 4.95
C LYS A 119 6.49 5.56 6.24
N GLU A 120 5.81 5.82 7.36
CA GLU A 120 6.17 5.24 8.64
C GLU A 120 5.98 3.72 8.66
N LEU A 121 4.88 3.23 8.08
CA LEU A 121 4.58 1.81 7.95
C LEU A 121 5.62 1.08 7.09
N VAL A 122 6.04 1.66 5.96
CA VAL A 122 7.13 1.14 5.12
C VAL A 122 8.45 1.09 5.90
N LYS A 123 8.77 2.13 6.68
CA LYS A 123 9.97 2.15 7.51
C LYS A 123 9.94 1.05 8.59
N LEU A 124 8.79 0.83 9.21
CA LEU A 124 8.60 -0.19 10.24
C LEU A 124 8.59 -1.62 9.66
N ALA A 125 8.05 -1.79 8.46
CA ALA A 125 8.05 -3.06 7.73
C ALA A 125 9.45 -3.43 7.21
N GLY A 126 10.24 -2.44 6.78
CA GLY A 126 11.61 -2.64 6.30
C GLY A 126 12.67 -2.79 7.40
N GLY A 127 12.33 -2.49 8.66
CA GLY A 127 13.22 -2.68 9.80
C GLY A 127 13.14 -4.11 10.33
N PHE A 128 14.27 -4.82 10.37
CA PHE A 128 14.38 -6.05 11.16
C PHE A 128 14.28 -5.69 12.65
N SER A 129 13.38 -6.35 13.38
CA SER A 129 13.40 -6.26 14.83
C SER A 129 14.53 -7.14 15.36
N MET A 130 15.23 -6.71 16.42
CA MET A 130 16.20 -7.58 17.12
C MET A 130 15.54 -8.87 17.63
N ALA A 131 14.22 -8.84 17.83
CA ALA A 131 13.39 -10.01 18.09
C ALA A 131 13.31 -11.03 16.93
N ASP A 132 13.38 -10.57 15.68
CA ASP A 132 13.33 -11.45 14.51
C ASP A 132 14.67 -12.19 14.33
N ILE A 133 15.77 -11.63 14.85
CA ILE A 133 17.12 -12.23 14.82
C ILE A 133 17.38 -13.09 16.06
N PHE A 134 16.91 -12.66 17.23
CA PHE A 134 17.12 -13.35 18.51
C PHE A 134 15.79 -13.66 19.21
N PRO A 135 14.94 -14.55 18.66
CA PRO A 135 13.60 -14.82 19.17
C PRO A 135 13.59 -15.39 20.59
N SER A 136 14.70 -15.97 21.04
CA SER A 136 14.85 -16.53 22.39
C SER A 136 14.95 -15.46 23.48
N ILE A 137 15.29 -14.21 23.15
CA ILE A 137 15.51 -13.14 24.14
C ILE A 137 14.24 -12.29 24.29
N LYS A 138 13.29 -12.79 25.09
CA LYS A 138 11.96 -12.18 25.29
C LYS A 138 11.98 -10.72 25.75
N ILE A 139 13.06 -10.28 26.42
CA ILE A 139 13.21 -8.91 26.95
C ILE A 139 13.34 -7.85 25.82
N ILE A 140 13.90 -8.24 24.67
CA ILE A 140 14.09 -7.36 23.50
C ILE A 140 12.75 -6.96 22.87
N HIS A 141 11.74 -7.83 22.96
CA HIS A 141 10.39 -7.54 22.48
C HIS A 141 9.69 -6.43 23.28
N VAL A 142 10.09 -6.23 24.55
CA VAL A 142 9.44 -5.30 25.49
C VAL A 142 10.16 -3.95 25.53
N LEU A 143 11.49 -3.93 25.47
CA LEU A 143 12.28 -2.71 25.70
C LEU A 143 12.36 -1.72 24.53
N SER A 144 12.03 -2.13 23.30
CA SER A 144 12.29 -1.27 22.12
C SER A 144 11.22 -0.21 21.84
N GLY A 145 10.04 -0.26 22.49
CA GLY A 145 8.89 0.60 22.15
C GLY A 145 8.31 0.39 20.74
N LEU A 146 8.97 -0.42 19.91
CA LEU A 146 8.66 -0.66 18.50
C LEU A 146 7.26 -1.23 18.33
N LYS A 147 6.85 -2.18 19.18
CA LYS A 147 5.52 -2.78 19.13
C LYS A 147 4.41 -1.75 19.33
N SER A 148 4.55 -0.86 20.32
CA SER A 148 3.57 0.21 20.59
C SER A 148 3.48 1.16 19.40
N ARG A 149 4.63 1.53 18.83
CA ARG A 149 4.70 2.38 17.64
C ARG A 149 4.01 1.74 16.43
N ILE A 150 4.29 0.46 16.16
CA ILE A 150 3.64 -0.30 15.07
C ILE A 150 2.11 -0.34 15.27
N LEU A 151 1.65 -0.67 16.47
CA LEU A 151 0.22 -0.72 16.78
C LEU A 151 -0.46 0.64 16.59
N LYS A 152 0.21 1.73 16.97
CA LYS A 152 -0.30 3.09 16.78
C LYS A 152 -0.44 3.44 15.29
N VAL A 153 0.58 3.16 14.49
CA VAL A 153 0.56 3.42 13.04
C VAL A 153 -0.50 2.57 12.35
N HIS A 154 -0.53 1.27 12.66
CA HIS A 154 -1.54 0.34 12.14
C HIS A 154 -2.95 0.84 12.43
N LYS A 155 -3.26 1.18 13.70
CA LYS A 155 -4.58 1.70 14.09
C LYS A 155 -4.96 2.98 13.33
N ASN A 156 -4.00 3.90 13.15
CA ASN A 156 -4.28 5.15 12.45
C ASN A 156 -4.55 4.94 10.96
N VAL A 157 -3.87 4.00 10.32
CA VAL A 157 -4.14 3.62 8.92
C VAL A 157 -5.49 2.91 8.82
N ASP A 158 -5.77 1.99 9.74
CA ASP A 158 -7.02 1.22 9.81
C ASP A 158 -8.25 2.13 9.89
N VAL A 159 -8.23 3.15 10.76
CA VAL A 159 -9.31 4.15 10.84
C VAL A 159 -9.56 4.84 9.49
N ILE A 160 -8.50 5.27 8.80
CA ILE A 160 -8.64 5.98 7.51
C ILE A 160 -9.24 5.05 6.44
N VAL A 161 -8.80 3.80 6.37
CA VAL A 161 -9.29 2.84 5.38
C VAL A 161 -10.72 2.38 5.70
N GLU A 162 -11.04 2.19 6.99
CA GLU A 162 -12.37 1.82 7.45
C GLU A 162 -13.40 2.92 7.16
N ASP A 163 -13.03 4.20 7.30
CA ASP A 163 -13.87 5.32 6.90
C ASP A 163 -14.24 5.26 5.41
N VAL A 164 -13.26 4.97 4.53
CA VAL A 164 -13.50 4.81 3.09
C VAL A 164 -14.39 3.61 2.79
N ILE A 165 -14.15 2.47 3.44
CA ILE A 165 -14.97 1.26 3.27
C ILE A 165 -16.41 1.54 3.68
N ASN A 166 -16.64 2.22 4.80
CA ASN A 166 -17.97 2.53 5.29
C ASN A 166 -18.69 3.54 4.40
N GLU A 167 -17.99 4.57 3.91
CA GLU A 167 -18.53 5.49 2.91
C GLU A 167 -18.96 4.75 1.64
N HIS A 168 -18.14 3.82 1.15
CA HIS A 168 -18.48 3.01 -0.01
C HIS A 168 -19.73 2.13 0.22
N LYS A 169 -19.83 1.47 1.38
CA LYS A 169 -21.01 0.68 1.77
C LYS A 169 -22.27 1.53 1.83
N MET A 170 -22.20 2.74 2.40
CA MET A 170 -23.34 3.66 2.48
C MET A 170 -23.79 4.14 1.09
N ASN A 171 -22.84 4.43 0.19
CA ASN A 171 -23.13 4.83 -1.19
C ASN A 171 -23.85 3.71 -1.95
N ILE A 172 -23.42 2.46 -1.80
CA ILE A 172 -24.10 1.28 -2.36
C ILE A 172 -25.53 1.18 -1.81
N ALA A 173 -25.70 1.26 -0.49
CA ALA A 173 -27.01 1.16 0.15
C ALA A 173 -27.98 2.28 -0.27
N SER A 174 -27.45 3.45 -0.62
CA SER A 174 -28.23 4.61 -1.07
C SER A 174 -28.50 4.62 -2.58
N GLY A 175 -28.08 3.59 -3.33
CA GLY A 175 -28.26 3.52 -4.78
C GLY A 175 -27.41 4.52 -5.59
N LYS A 176 -26.42 5.18 -4.95
CA LYS A 176 -25.45 6.00 -5.67
C LYS A 176 -24.49 5.06 -6.40
N LYS A 177 -24.63 4.93 -7.72
CA LYS A 177 -23.60 4.29 -8.55
C LYS A 177 -22.29 5.04 -8.34
N GLY A 178 -21.28 4.36 -7.82
CA GLY A 178 -19.97 4.95 -7.60
C GLY A 178 -19.37 5.43 -8.91
N ASN A 179 -18.67 6.56 -8.90
CA ASN A 179 -17.87 7.08 -10.02
C ASN A 179 -16.60 6.23 -10.27
N GLY A 180 -16.69 4.90 -10.10
CA GLY A 180 -15.58 4.00 -10.35
C GLY A 180 -15.26 4.01 -11.84
N ALA A 181 -13.97 4.10 -12.18
CA ALA A 181 -13.47 3.92 -13.54
C ALA A 181 -13.68 2.48 -14.09
N PHE A 182 -14.35 1.63 -13.31
CA PHE A 182 -14.88 0.35 -13.72
C PHE A 182 -16.32 0.61 -14.18
N GLY A 183 -16.46 0.86 -15.48
CA GLY A 183 -17.75 1.04 -16.12
C GLY A 183 -18.70 -0.10 -15.75
N GLY A 184 -19.98 0.24 -15.59
CA GLY A 184 -21.03 -0.74 -15.40
C GLY A 184 -21.07 -1.70 -16.59
N GLU A 185 -20.87 -2.96 -16.29
CA GLU A 185 -21.26 -4.08 -17.14
C GLU A 185 -22.15 -4.95 -16.23
N ASP A 186 -23.46 -4.71 -16.35
CA ASP A 186 -24.44 -5.79 -16.25
C ASP A 186 -24.29 -6.66 -17.51
#